data_AF-A0A2E9ARH9-F1
#
_entry.id   AF-A0A2E9ARH9-F1
#
_cell.length_a   1.000
_cell.length_b   1.000
_cell.length_c   1.000
_cell.angle_alpha   90.00
_cell.angle_beta   90.00
_cell.angle_gamma   90.00
#
_symmetry.space_group_name_H-M   'P 1'
#
loop_
_entity.id
_entity.type
_entity.pdbx_description
1 polymer ?
#
loop_
_entity_poly.entity_id
_entity_poly.type
_entity_poly.pdbx_seq_one_letter_code
_entity_poly.pdbx_strand_id
1 'polypeptide(L)'
;MPSSGKPSHGGFMEPLSLEVSLSDEKSGKRRRGRRRRRRGSGGRNGSPQKQSPAADTEAVERAINRFDQNPLPMGIPAEIDPPPRRIDVTWKTKAVPKDVQRKAGDIACIPGEFGFLPEDRVQQIAEKLDHLPITLEQALSLRSALNQEKSVYSHSRLMRRANELSRRYNSGESVIALSKRFDAPPVNTFRAILTGRGWSKSRIKETLNKQPHRLNKRDREQFELAESVDRVSSVDQSDTQSAAEVFEDILSNHFESLGVRFRRQEELLAEQKDSEGRAIITPDLLFLDDVRINGVPCAWIDAKHFFGADLKFPRKKTQKQVDRYVAEYGQGGIVYRHGFCDGLRLKGAVQLDANPLDLSPLDDFHEKARNSS
;
A
#
# COMPACT_ATOMS: atom_id res chain seq x y z
N MET A 1 -15.12 35.69 -8.84
CA MET A 1 -14.75 34.42 -9.50
C MET A 1 -13.93 33.60 -8.52
N PRO A 2 -14.54 32.79 -7.63
CA PRO A 2 -13.77 32.01 -6.68
C PRO A 2 -13.28 30.72 -7.35
N SER A 3 -11.95 30.57 -7.30
CA SER A 3 -11.14 29.44 -7.72
C SER A 3 -11.65 28.11 -7.13
N SER A 4 -12.03 27.18 -8.00
CA SER A 4 -12.36 25.80 -7.66
C SER A 4 -11.10 25.03 -7.24
N GLY A 5 -10.90 24.89 -5.93
CA GLY A 5 -9.93 23.96 -5.37
C GLY A 5 -10.40 22.52 -5.61
N LYS A 6 -9.68 21.77 -6.43
CA LYS A 6 -9.90 20.33 -6.62
C LYS A 6 -9.67 19.59 -5.29
N PRO A 7 -10.57 18.72 -4.83
CA PRO A 7 -10.40 17.95 -3.61
C PRO A 7 -9.44 16.76 -3.81
N SER A 8 -8.59 16.50 -2.82
CA SER A 8 -7.68 15.35 -2.76
C SER A 8 -8.48 14.04 -2.71
N HIS A 9 -8.31 13.19 -3.71
CA HIS A 9 -8.93 11.87 -3.78
C HIS A 9 -8.15 10.90 -2.88
N GLY A 10 -8.84 10.38 -1.87
CA GLY A 10 -8.29 9.47 -0.88
C GLY A 10 -8.34 8.03 -1.36
N GLY A 11 -7.64 7.72 -2.47
CA GLY A 11 -7.57 6.39 -3.07
C GLY A 11 -6.17 6.06 -3.58
N PHE A 12 -5.17 6.88 -3.26
CA PHE A 12 -3.80 6.68 -3.74
C PHE A 12 -2.76 6.73 -2.66
N MET A 13 -1.70 5.99 -2.91
CA MET A 13 -0.50 5.86 -2.10
C MET A 13 0.14 7.23 -1.86
N GLU A 14 -0.38 8.07 -0.95
CA GLU A 14 0.29 9.31 -0.54
C GLU A 14 1.78 9.01 -0.33
N PRO A 15 2.71 9.82 -0.87
CA PRO A 15 4.07 9.80 -0.40
C PRO A 15 4.00 10.44 0.98
N LEU A 16 3.71 9.61 1.98
CA LEU A 16 4.00 9.97 3.35
C LEU A 16 5.50 10.23 3.38
N SER A 17 5.86 11.51 3.51
CA SER A 17 7.05 11.89 4.25
C SER A 17 7.16 10.92 5.42
N LEU A 18 8.28 10.19 5.51
CA LEU A 18 8.57 9.13 6.47
C LEU A 18 8.35 9.58 7.93
N GLU A 19 7.11 9.72 8.35
CA GLU A 19 6.69 10.04 9.70
C GLU A 19 5.39 9.27 9.95
N VAL A 20 5.56 7.99 10.24
CA VAL A 20 4.70 7.36 11.23
C VAL A 20 4.97 8.12 12.52
N SER A 21 4.04 8.98 12.93
CA SER A 21 3.97 9.52 14.28
C SER A 21 3.92 8.36 15.27
N LEU A 22 5.07 7.99 15.81
CA LEU A 22 5.14 7.28 17.08
C LEU A 22 4.90 8.35 18.13
N SER A 23 3.74 8.31 18.75
CA SER A 23 3.36 9.14 19.88
C SER A 23 4.44 9.11 20.96
N ASP A 24 4.82 10.30 21.44
CA ASP A 24 5.64 10.52 22.62
C ASP A 24 4.96 9.92 23.86
N GLU A 25 5.34 8.70 24.23
CA GLU A 25 5.17 8.25 25.61
C GLU A 25 6.23 8.94 26.47
N LYS A 26 5.76 9.96 27.19
CA LYS A 26 6.48 10.67 28.26
C LYS A 26 7.29 9.67 29.11
N SER A 27 8.57 9.99 29.26
CA SER A 27 9.51 9.29 30.13
C SER A 27 9.08 9.36 31.60
N GLY A 28 8.28 8.38 32.05
CA GLY A 28 8.01 8.11 33.46
C GLY A 28 8.98 7.05 33.99
N LYS A 29 9.94 7.46 34.84
CA LYS A 29 10.81 6.55 35.61
C LYS A 29 9.98 5.52 36.37
N ARG A 30 9.94 4.26 35.94
CA ARG A 30 9.53 3.11 36.77
C ARG A 30 10.50 1.95 36.59
N ARG A 31 11.17 1.61 37.70
CA ARG A 31 12.10 0.48 37.88
C ARG A 31 11.42 -0.83 37.46
N ARG A 32 11.93 -1.51 36.43
CA ARG A 32 11.44 -2.84 36.01
C ARG A 32 12.11 -3.94 36.84
N GLY A 33 11.33 -4.55 37.73
CA GLY A 33 11.67 -5.80 38.41
C GLY A 33 11.72 -6.98 37.41
N ARG A 34 12.77 -7.78 37.55
CA ARG A 34 13.13 -8.93 36.70
C ARG A 34 12.21 -10.13 37.03
N ARG A 35 11.15 -10.37 36.24
CA ARG A 35 10.34 -11.61 36.36
C ARG A 35 10.85 -12.70 35.41
N ARG A 36 11.27 -13.82 36.01
CA ARG A 36 11.75 -15.06 35.37
C ARG A 36 10.65 -15.67 34.48
N ARG A 37 11.01 -16.04 33.25
CA ARG A 37 10.19 -16.88 32.36
C ARG A 37 10.20 -18.33 32.85
N ARG A 38 9.03 -18.87 33.20
CA ARG A 38 8.81 -20.32 33.38
C ARG A 38 8.68 -20.96 31.99
N ARG A 39 9.51 -21.98 31.72
CA ARG A 39 9.39 -22.89 30.58
C ARG A 39 8.25 -23.88 30.88
N GLY A 40 7.26 -23.96 29.99
CA GLY A 40 6.27 -25.03 29.98
C GLY A 40 6.55 -25.96 28.81
N SER A 41 6.82 -27.23 29.13
CA SER A 41 6.94 -28.36 28.22
C SER A 41 5.56 -28.95 27.92
N GLY A 42 5.35 -29.45 26.69
CA GLY A 42 4.22 -30.32 26.38
C GLY A 42 3.85 -30.28 24.91
N GLY A 43 4.36 -31.23 24.13
CA GLY A 43 4.05 -31.38 22.71
C GLY A 43 2.67 -31.99 22.45
N ARG A 44 2.18 -31.78 21.24
CA ARG A 44 1.26 -32.70 20.56
C ARG A 44 1.40 -32.49 19.05
N ASN A 45 1.83 -33.56 18.38
CA ASN A 45 1.81 -33.71 16.93
C ASN A 45 0.37 -33.69 16.43
N GLY A 46 0.07 -32.76 15.53
CA GLY A 46 -1.13 -32.75 14.71
C GLY A 46 -0.74 -32.33 13.31
N SER A 47 -0.85 -33.24 12.35
CA SER A 47 -0.63 -33.04 10.92
C SER A 47 -1.51 -31.89 10.39
N PRO A 48 -1.00 -31.00 9.53
CA PRO A 48 -1.74 -29.82 9.10
C PRO A 48 -2.79 -30.20 8.04
N GLN A 49 -4.06 -30.29 8.46
CA GLN A 49 -5.18 -30.23 7.53
C GLN A 49 -5.24 -28.83 6.90
N LYS A 50 -5.32 -28.81 5.56
CA LYS A 50 -5.59 -27.61 4.75
C LYS A 50 -6.94 -27.03 5.15
N GLN A 51 -6.96 -26.09 6.08
CA GLN A 51 -8.09 -25.20 6.31
C GLN A 51 -7.77 -23.85 5.65
N SER A 52 -8.61 -23.46 4.70
CA SER A 52 -8.84 -22.06 4.35
C SER A 52 -8.98 -21.26 5.65
N PRO A 53 -8.47 -20.01 5.74
CA PRO A 53 -8.62 -19.24 6.96
C PRO A 53 -10.12 -19.11 7.22
N ALA A 54 -10.62 -19.71 8.29
CA ALA A 54 -12.00 -19.49 8.72
C ALA A 54 -12.15 -17.97 8.83
N ALA A 55 -13.05 -17.42 8.01
CA ALA A 55 -13.37 -16.00 8.08
C ALA A 55 -13.68 -15.65 9.53
N ASP A 56 -13.27 -14.46 9.96
CA ASP A 56 -13.49 -14.02 11.33
C ASP A 56 -15.00 -14.02 11.58
N THR A 57 -15.47 -14.92 12.45
CA THR A 57 -16.90 -15.24 12.59
C THR A 57 -17.71 -13.99 12.93
N GLU A 58 -17.13 -13.09 13.73
CA GLU A 58 -17.74 -11.79 14.05
C GLU A 58 -17.83 -10.87 12.83
N ALA A 59 -16.78 -10.78 12.02
CA ALA A 59 -16.80 -9.96 10.80
C ALA A 59 -17.82 -10.48 9.79
N VAL A 60 -17.94 -11.81 9.67
CA VAL A 60 -18.93 -12.47 8.82
C VAL A 60 -20.35 -12.15 9.28
N GLU A 61 -20.66 -12.36 10.56
CA GLU A 61 -21.97 -12.06 11.12
C GLU A 61 -22.33 -10.59 10.94
N ARG A 62 -21.37 -9.69 11.18
CA ARG A 62 -21.55 -8.25 10.97
C ARG A 62 -21.88 -7.92 9.52
N ALA A 63 -21.19 -8.51 8.56
CA ALA A 63 -21.46 -8.28 7.13
C ALA A 63 -22.86 -8.76 6.73
N ILE A 64 -23.32 -9.88 7.28
CA ILE A 64 -24.66 -10.43 7.01
C ILE A 64 -25.73 -9.52 7.61
N ASN A 65 -25.60 -9.18 8.88
CA ASN A 65 -26.61 -8.48 9.65
C ASN A 65 -26.56 -6.96 9.47
N ARG A 66 -25.70 -6.44 8.58
CA ARG A 66 -25.46 -4.99 8.42
C ARG A 66 -26.70 -4.19 8.04
N PHE A 67 -27.66 -4.82 7.36
CA PHE A 67 -28.92 -4.21 6.96
C PHE A 67 -29.94 -4.11 8.11
N ASP A 68 -29.74 -4.88 9.18
CA ASP A 68 -30.63 -4.91 10.36
C ASP A 68 -30.05 -4.14 11.56
N GLN A 69 -28.88 -3.50 11.40
CA GLN A 69 -28.23 -2.75 12.47
C GLN A 69 -28.94 -1.42 12.75
N ASN A 70 -28.97 -1.03 14.03
CA ASN A 70 -29.48 0.26 14.47
C ASN A 70 -28.46 0.94 15.42
N PRO A 71 -27.87 2.08 15.03
CA PRO A 71 -28.04 2.78 13.75
C PRO A 71 -27.49 1.97 12.56
N LEU A 72 -27.97 2.29 11.35
CA LEU A 72 -27.44 1.69 10.12
C LEU A 72 -25.97 2.09 9.91
N PRO A 73 -25.15 1.21 9.30
CA PRO A 73 -23.79 1.55 8.93
C PRO A 73 -23.72 2.71 7.94
N MET A 74 -22.67 3.51 8.06
CA MET A 74 -22.48 4.74 7.29
C MET A 74 -22.48 4.49 5.77
N GLY A 75 -23.29 5.25 5.03
CA GLY A 75 -23.42 5.13 3.56
C GLY A 75 -24.40 4.07 3.08
N ILE A 76 -24.97 3.26 3.99
CA ILE A 76 -26.15 2.44 3.68
C ILE A 76 -27.39 3.36 3.79
N PRO A 77 -28.21 3.49 2.74
CA PRO A 77 -29.40 4.34 2.78
C PRO A 77 -30.46 3.74 3.72
N ALA A 78 -31.31 4.60 4.28
CA ALA A 78 -32.38 4.20 5.19
C ALA A 78 -33.41 3.26 4.54
N GLU A 79 -33.58 3.38 3.23
CA GLU A 79 -34.44 2.53 2.43
C GLU A 79 -33.67 2.05 1.19
N ILE A 80 -33.72 0.74 0.93
CA ILE A 80 -33.16 0.10 -0.26
C ILE A 80 -34.32 -0.57 -0.98
N ASP A 81 -34.74 -0.01 -2.11
CA ASP A 81 -35.79 -0.56 -2.96
C ASP A 81 -35.21 -0.99 -4.32
N PRO A 82 -35.37 -2.25 -4.76
CA PRO A 82 -35.93 -3.39 -4.00
C PRO A 82 -35.06 -3.80 -2.80
N PRO A 83 -35.59 -4.54 -1.80
CA PRO A 83 -34.81 -5.00 -0.65
C PRO A 83 -33.48 -5.71 -1.04
N PRO A 84 -32.45 -5.69 -0.17
CA PRO A 84 -31.18 -6.37 -0.44
C PRO A 84 -31.41 -7.84 -0.81
N ARG A 85 -30.81 -8.26 -1.93
CA ARG A 85 -30.90 -9.64 -2.41
C ARG A 85 -29.55 -10.33 -2.28
N ARG A 86 -29.58 -11.65 -2.12
CA ARG A 86 -28.36 -12.46 -2.14
C ARG A 86 -27.85 -12.63 -3.56
N ILE A 87 -26.56 -12.37 -3.77
CA ILE A 87 -25.87 -12.55 -5.05
C ILE A 87 -24.58 -13.34 -4.80
N ASP A 88 -24.50 -14.55 -5.32
CA ASP A 88 -23.31 -15.38 -5.24
C ASP A 88 -22.40 -15.14 -6.46
N VAL A 89 -21.16 -14.73 -6.20
CA VAL A 89 -20.15 -14.40 -7.21
C VAL A 89 -19.02 -15.43 -7.13
N THR A 90 -18.72 -16.06 -8.27
CA THR A 90 -17.55 -16.94 -8.40
C THR A 90 -16.35 -16.12 -8.85
N TRP A 91 -15.29 -16.09 -8.05
CA TRP A 91 -14.08 -15.32 -8.33
C TRP A 91 -12.86 -16.22 -8.34
N LYS A 92 -12.39 -16.60 -9.52
CA LYS A 92 -11.22 -17.44 -9.67
C LYS A 92 -9.95 -16.63 -9.47
N THR A 93 -9.16 -16.99 -8.46
CA THR A 93 -7.86 -16.37 -8.17
C THR A 93 -6.68 -17.25 -8.61
N LYS A 94 -5.54 -16.60 -8.87
CA LYS A 94 -4.25 -17.18 -9.21
C LYS A 94 -3.16 -16.55 -8.33
N ALA A 95 -3.21 -16.87 -7.03
CA ALA A 95 -2.24 -16.37 -6.06
C ALA A 95 -0.82 -16.90 -6.35
N VAL A 96 0.18 -16.04 -6.13
CA VAL A 96 1.60 -16.38 -6.25
C VAL A 96 2.07 -17.10 -4.99
N PRO A 97 2.70 -18.29 -5.10
CA PRO A 97 3.22 -19.00 -3.93
C PRO A 97 4.25 -18.17 -3.14
N LYS A 98 4.23 -18.29 -1.81
CA LYS A 98 5.12 -17.54 -0.91
C LYS A 98 6.61 -17.79 -1.17
N ASP A 99 6.99 -19.01 -1.53
CA ASP A 99 8.38 -19.31 -1.89
C ASP A 99 8.79 -18.65 -3.22
N VAL A 100 7.87 -18.59 -4.18
CA VAL A 100 8.05 -17.89 -5.45
C VAL A 100 8.20 -16.38 -5.23
N GLN A 101 7.34 -15.76 -4.42
CA GLN A 101 7.47 -14.35 -4.04
C GLN A 101 8.87 -14.08 -3.46
N ARG A 102 9.36 -14.95 -2.56
CA ARG A 102 10.69 -14.78 -1.95
C ARG A 102 11.80 -14.77 -3.00
N LYS A 103 11.83 -15.78 -3.87
CA LYS A 103 12.83 -15.90 -4.95
C LYS A 103 12.76 -14.70 -5.90
N ALA A 104 11.56 -14.30 -6.31
CA ALA A 104 11.35 -13.15 -7.17
C ALA A 104 11.82 -11.85 -6.51
N GLY A 105 11.60 -11.70 -5.20
CA GLY A 105 12.11 -10.57 -4.42
C GLY A 105 13.64 -10.50 -4.42
N ASP A 106 14.31 -11.64 -4.23
CA ASP A 106 15.78 -11.73 -4.26
C ASP A 106 16.36 -11.43 -5.66
N ILE A 107 15.62 -11.77 -6.72
CA ILE A 107 15.99 -11.46 -8.11
C ILE A 107 15.79 -9.97 -8.42
N ALA A 108 14.65 -9.42 -8.01
CA ALA A 108 14.23 -8.07 -8.39
C ALA A 108 14.86 -6.97 -7.55
N CYS A 109 15.29 -7.25 -6.32
CA CYS A 109 15.84 -6.25 -5.40
C CYS A 109 17.33 -6.51 -5.10
N ILE A 110 18.18 -5.51 -5.34
CA ILE A 110 19.63 -5.55 -5.03
C ILE A 110 19.97 -4.39 -4.07
N PRO A 111 20.95 -4.56 -3.15
CA PRO A 111 21.44 -3.47 -2.31
C PRO A 111 21.87 -2.22 -3.10
N GLY A 112 21.46 -1.05 -2.63
CA GLY A 112 21.77 0.25 -3.24
C GLY A 112 20.88 0.63 -4.43
N GLU A 113 19.98 -0.24 -4.88
CA GLU A 113 19.16 -0.01 -6.07
C GLU A 113 17.74 0.45 -5.68
N PHE A 114 17.59 1.76 -5.45
CA PHE A 114 16.32 2.39 -5.07
C PHE A 114 15.63 3.17 -6.20
N GLY A 115 16.30 3.29 -7.35
CA GLY A 115 15.82 4.07 -8.49
C GLY A 115 15.20 3.27 -9.61
N PHE A 116 15.02 3.96 -10.74
CA PHE A 116 14.63 3.36 -12.01
C PHE A 116 15.62 2.26 -12.38
N LEU A 117 15.07 1.18 -12.94
CA LEU A 117 15.88 0.12 -13.51
C LEU A 117 16.18 0.49 -14.95
N PRO A 118 17.45 0.45 -15.39
CA PRO A 118 17.74 0.50 -16.81
C PRO A 118 17.17 -0.75 -17.51
N GLU A 119 16.90 -0.63 -18.80
CA GLU A 119 16.21 -1.66 -19.59
C GLU A 119 16.92 -3.02 -19.55
N ASP A 120 18.25 -3.02 -19.61
CA ASP A 120 19.09 -4.22 -19.47
C ASP A 120 18.86 -4.93 -18.12
N ARG A 121 18.71 -4.15 -17.04
CA ARG A 121 18.44 -4.69 -15.71
C ARG A 121 17.02 -5.26 -15.61
N VAL A 122 16.04 -4.66 -16.27
CA VAL A 122 14.67 -5.18 -16.38
C VAL A 122 14.67 -6.51 -17.14
N GLN A 123 15.38 -6.57 -18.27
CA GLN A 123 15.50 -7.79 -19.08
C GLN A 123 16.18 -8.92 -18.31
N GLN A 124 17.27 -8.64 -17.57
CA GLN A 124 17.91 -9.61 -16.69
C GLN A 124 16.98 -10.14 -15.58
N ILE A 125 16.07 -9.30 -15.07
CA ILE A 125 15.06 -9.74 -14.11
C ILE A 125 14.09 -10.68 -14.82
N ALA A 126 13.58 -10.30 -16.00
CA ALA A 126 12.65 -11.12 -16.77
C ALA A 126 13.21 -12.52 -17.07
N GLU A 127 14.46 -12.61 -17.56
CA GLU A 127 15.14 -13.88 -17.85
C GLU A 127 15.27 -14.77 -16.61
N LYS A 128 15.59 -14.17 -15.46
CA LYS A 128 15.70 -14.91 -14.19
C LYS A 128 14.35 -15.34 -13.63
N LEU A 129 13.25 -14.71 -14.05
CA LEU A 129 11.90 -15.06 -13.60
C LEU A 129 11.21 -16.11 -14.49
N ASP A 130 11.73 -16.39 -15.69
CA ASP A 130 11.07 -17.21 -16.73
C ASP A 130 10.58 -18.59 -16.23
N HIS A 131 11.28 -19.18 -15.26
CA HIS A 131 10.96 -20.48 -14.67
C HIS A 131 10.06 -20.40 -13.42
N LEU A 132 9.63 -19.21 -13.02
CA LEU A 132 8.82 -18.98 -11.82
C LEU A 132 7.39 -18.58 -12.22
N PRO A 133 6.36 -19.03 -11.50
CA PRO A 133 4.97 -18.66 -11.76
C PRO A 133 4.66 -17.25 -11.20
N ILE A 134 5.36 -16.24 -11.72
CA ILE A 134 5.20 -14.82 -11.39
C ILE A 134 5.55 -13.98 -12.62
N THR A 135 4.80 -12.93 -12.89
CA THR A 135 5.07 -12.04 -14.03
C THR A 135 6.15 -11.02 -13.70
N LEU A 136 6.74 -10.42 -14.75
CA LEU A 136 7.67 -9.30 -14.59
C LEU A 136 7.03 -8.13 -13.83
N GLU A 137 5.80 -7.76 -14.18
CA GLU A 137 5.06 -6.67 -13.51
C GLU A 137 4.83 -6.95 -12.02
N GLN A 138 4.47 -8.19 -11.67
CA GLN A 138 4.34 -8.64 -10.28
C GLN A 138 5.66 -8.48 -9.52
N ALA A 139 6.78 -8.89 -10.13
CA ALA A 139 8.09 -8.76 -9.52
C ALA A 139 8.56 -7.31 -9.38
N LEU A 140 8.28 -6.45 -10.37
CA LEU A 140 8.57 -5.00 -10.29
C LEU A 140 7.72 -4.32 -9.22
N SER A 141 6.43 -4.68 -9.10
CA SER A 141 5.57 -4.20 -8.04
C SER A 141 6.04 -4.67 -6.65
N LEU A 142 6.44 -5.94 -6.54
CA LEU A 142 7.08 -6.50 -5.34
C LEU A 142 8.36 -5.76 -4.97
N ARG A 143 9.22 -5.44 -5.95
CA ARG A 143 10.45 -4.66 -5.74
C ARG A 143 10.14 -3.30 -5.11
N SER A 144 9.13 -2.59 -5.62
CA SER A 144 8.70 -1.31 -5.05
C SER A 144 8.28 -1.46 -3.58
N ALA A 145 7.49 -2.50 -3.25
CA ALA A 145 7.09 -2.78 -1.88
C ALA A 145 8.28 -3.14 -0.97
N LEU A 146 9.23 -3.95 -1.45
CA LEU A 146 10.46 -4.32 -0.74
C LEU A 146 11.33 -3.09 -0.46
N ASN A 147 11.53 -2.23 -1.47
CA ASN A 147 12.32 -1.02 -1.33
C ASN A 147 11.69 -0.02 -0.35
N GLN A 148 10.36 0.08 -0.33
CA GLN A 148 9.64 0.86 0.67
C GLN A 148 9.82 0.30 2.08
N GLU A 149 9.60 -1.00 2.28
CA GLU A 149 9.78 -1.64 3.59
C GLU A 149 11.21 -1.48 4.12
N LYS A 150 12.19 -1.71 3.23
CA LYS A 150 13.61 -1.55 3.51
C LYS A 150 13.96 -0.13 3.91
N SER A 151 13.46 0.88 3.19
CA SER A 151 13.63 2.30 3.53
C SER A 151 13.10 2.60 4.94
N VAL A 152 11.88 2.16 5.26
CA VAL A 152 11.26 2.39 6.57
C VAL A 152 12.06 1.74 7.71
N TYR A 153 12.42 0.47 7.58
CA TYR A 153 13.09 -0.25 8.66
C TYR A 153 14.57 0.13 8.82
N SER A 154 15.25 0.54 7.74
CA SER A 154 16.66 0.95 7.80
C SER A 154 16.86 2.42 8.18
N HIS A 155 15.79 3.25 8.16
CA HIS A 155 15.89 4.70 8.40
C HIS A 155 16.61 5.06 9.70
N SER A 156 16.26 4.41 10.81
CA SER A 156 16.90 4.69 12.11
C SER A 156 18.40 4.36 12.13
N ARG A 157 18.79 3.28 11.43
CA ARG A 157 20.19 2.87 11.26
C ARG A 157 20.95 3.87 10.40
N LEU A 158 20.33 4.38 9.34
CA LEU A 158 20.89 5.43 8.48
C LEU A 158 21.15 6.71 9.30
N MET A 159 20.16 7.14 10.08
CA MET A 159 20.26 8.37 10.89
C MET A 159 21.34 8.29 11.98
N ARG A 160 21.60 7.10 12.56
CA ARG A 160 22.74 6.89 13.47
C ARG A 160 24.10 7.13 12.81
N ARG A 161 24.18 7.03 11.47
CA ARG A 161 25.39 7.27 10.68
C ARG A 161 25.39 8.65 9.99
N ALA A 162 24.48 9.55 10.36
CA ALA A 162 24.38 10.90 9.78
C ALA A 162 25.71 11.67 9.81
N ASN A 163 26.45 11.63 10.92
CA ASN A 163 27.76 12.29 11.04
C ASN A 163 28.82 11.67 10.12
N GLU A 164 28.76 10.36 9.87
CA GLU A 164 29.66 9.69 8.92
C GLU A 164 29.32 10.07 7.48
N LEU A 165 28.03 10.03 7.13
CA LEU A 165 27.53 10.45 5.82
C LEU A 165 27.93 11.89 5.50
N SER A 166 27.76 12.80 6.47
CA SER A 166 28.15 14.21 6.33
C SER A 166 29.66 14.36 6.08
N ARG A 167 30.51 13.67 6.86
CA ARG A 167 31.97 13.70 6.66
C ARG A 167 32.38 13.20 5.27
N ARG A 168 31.83 12.07 4.83
CA ARG A 168 32.11 11.47 3.51
C ARG A 168 31.64 12.34 2.35
N TYR A 169 30.46 12.92 2.49
CA TYR A 169 29.94 13.86 1.50
C TYR A 169 30.85 15.09 1.41
N ASN A 170 31.27 15.65 2.55
CA ASN A 170 32.20 16.78 2.58
C ASN A 170 33.58 16.42 2.00
N SER A 171 34.03 15.16 2.11
CA SER A 171 35.26 14.69 1.46
C SER A 171 35.13 14.38 -0.04
N GLY A 172 33.97 14.65 -0.65
CA GLY A 172 33.76 14.58 -2.09
C GLY A 172 32.87 13.43 -2.59
N GLU A 173 32.43 12.50 -1.73
CA GLU A 173 31.50 11.44 -2.18
C GLU A 173 30.14 12.06 -2.60
N SER A 174 29.54 11.54 -3.67
CA SER A 174 28.21 11.98 -4.14
C SER A 174 27.08 11.33 -3.32
N VAL A 175 25.88 11.93 -3.34
CA VAL A 175 24.70 11.38 -2.67
C VAL A 175 24.37 9.99 -3.22
N ILE A 176 24.51 9.78 -4.53
CA ILE A 176 24.26 8.48 -5.18
C ILE A 176 25.26 7.42 -4.72
N ALA A 177 26.55 7.77 -4.64
CA ALA A 177 27.57 6.85 -4.16
C ALA A 177 27.31 6.45 -2.69
N LEU A 178 26.93 7.42 -1.85
CA LEU A 178 26.58 7.19 -0.46
C LEU A 178 25.30 6.36 -0.31
N SER A 179 24.28 6.62 -1.14
CA SER A 179 23.03 5.86 -1.17
C SER A 179 23.29 4.38 -1.48
N LYS A 180 24.12 4.09 -2.48
CA LYS A 180 24.55 2.73 -2.82
C LYS A 180 25.34 2.08 -1.68
N ARG A 181 26.31 2.79 -1.11
CA ARG A 181 27.19 2.29 -0.04
C ARG A 181 26.44 2.00 1.26
N PHE A 182 25.50 2.86 1.64
CA PHE A 182 24.74 2.74 2.89
C PHE A 182 23.40 2.02 2.71
N ASP A 183 23.09 1.62 1.50
CA ASP A 183 21.90 0.87 1.13
C ASP A 183 20.62 1.57 1.60
N ALA A 184 20.48 2.83 1.20
CA ALA A 184 19.34 3.68 1.56
C ALA A 184 18.91 4.55 0.37
N PRO A 185 17.64 4.99 0.32
CA PRO A 185 17.17 5.85 -0.77
C PRO A 185 17.98 7.15 -0.88
N PRO A 186 18.27 7.64 -2.10
CA PRO A 186 19.06 8.85 -2.34
C PRO A 186 18.60 10.07 -1.54
N VAL A 187 17.31 10.38 -1.54
CA VAL A 187 16.77 11.56 -0.84
C VAL A 187 16.90 11.39 0.67
N ASN A 188 16.68 10.19 1.20
CA ASN A 188 16.88 9.92 2.63
C ASN A 188 18.35 9.98 3.03
N THR A 189 19.25 9.58 2.14
CA THR A 189 20.70 9.73 2.31
C THR A 189 21.06 11.21 2.40
N PHE A 190 20.49 12.05 1.53
CA PHE A 190 20.68 13.49 1.58
C PHE A 190 20.12 14.12 2.87
N ARG A 191 18.92 13.73 3.29
CA ARG A 191 18.35 14.15 4.59
C ARG A 191 19.27 13.78 5.76
N ALA A 192 19.89 12.60 5.73
CA ALA A 192 20.85 12.18 6.75
C ALA A 192 22.15 12.98 6.71
N ILE A 193 22.64 13.38 5.53
CA ILE A 193 23.78 14.31 5.39
C ILE A 193 23.48 15.65 6.06
N LEU A 194 22.32 16.24 5.76
CA LEU A 194 21.90 17.51 6.37
C LEU A 194 21.71 17.38 7.90
N THR A 195 21.15 16.27 8.35
CA THR A 195 21.03 15.96 9.79
C THR A 195 22.41 15.90 10.45
N GLY A 196 23.40 15.28 9.80
CA GLY A 196 24.79 15.22 10.30
C GLY A 196 25.50 16.57 10.31
N ARG A 197 24.96 17.59 9.61
CA ARG A 197 25.39 19.00 9.69
C ARG A 197 24.64 19.79 10.77
N GLY A 198 23.82 19.14 11.59
CA GLY A 198 23.05 19.76 12.66
C GLY A 198 21.75 20.42 12.20
N TRP A 199 21.26 20.14 10.99
CA TRP A 199 19.97 20.66 10.56
C TRP A 199 18.83 19.94 11.29
N SER A 200 17.82 20.70 11.74
CA SER A 200 16.61 20.12 12.30
C SER A 200 15.74 19.48 11.21
N LYS A 201 14.91 18.50 11.59
CA LYS A 201 13.95 17.88 10.67
C LYS A 201 13.02 18.88 9.99
N SER A 202 12.54 19.87 10.75
CA SER A 202 11.66 20.93 10.25
C SER A 202 12.36 21.78 9.18
N ARG A 203 13.60 22.22 9.46
CA ARG A 203 14.41 22.99 8.52
C ARG A 203 14.68 22.20 7.24
N ILE A 204 15.02 20.92 7.36
CA ILE A 204 15.24 20.04 6.20
C ILE A 204 13.96 19.95 5.37
N LYS A 205 12.81 19.63 5.98
CA LYS A 205 11.53 19.51 5.29
C LYS A 205 11.15 20.81 4.56
N GLU A 206 11.23 21.94 5.25
CA GLU A 206 10.90 23.24 4.67
C GLU A 206 11.83 23.59 3.50
N THR A 207 13.13 23.39 3.66
CA THR A 207 14.11 23.71 2.63
C THR A 207 13.92 22.83 1.40
N LEU A 208 13.86 21.50 1.57
CA LEU A 208 13.79 20.57 0.44
C LEU A 208 12.46 20.69 -0.32
N ASN A 209 11.33 20.84 0.39
CA ASN A 209 10.01 20.82 -0.26
C ASN A 209 9.57 22.19 -0.80
N LYS A 210 10.04 23.30 -0.22
CA LYS A 210 9.52 24.64 -0.55
C LYS A 210 10.58 25.60 -1.06
N GLN A 211 11.83 25.42 -0.64
CA GLN A 211 12.89 26.41 -0.85
C GLN A 211 14.23 25.76 -1.21
N PRO A 212 14.29 24.86 -2.22
CA PRO A 212 15.53 24.16 -2.57
C PRO A 212 16.63 25.13 -3.05
N HIS A 213 16.25 26.31 -3.54
CA HIS A 213 17.16 27.40 -3.90
C HIS A 213 18.02 27.93 -2.73
N ARG A 214 17.64 27.65 -1.47
CA ARG A 214 18.42 28.02 -0.27
C ARG A 214 19.62 27.09 -0.02
N LEU A 215 19.69 25.96 -0.72
CA LEU A 215 20.86 25.09 -0.69
C LEU A 215 22.02 25.75 -1.43
N ASN A 216 23.27 25.45 -1.03
CA ASN A 216 24.42 25.82 -1.86
C ASN A 216 24.39 25.05 -3.19
N LYS A 217 25.16 25.51 -4.18
CA LYS A 217 25.18 24.95 -5.53
C LYS A 217 25.31 23.43 -5.55
N ARG A 218 26.31 22.88 -4.85
CA ARG A 218 26.56 21.43 -4.80
C ARG A 218 25.41 20.67 -4.16
N ASP A 219 24.90 21.15 -3.02
CA ASP A 219 23.79 20.52 -2.31
C ASP A 219 22.51 20.52 -3.15
N ARG A 220 22.26 21.60 -3.91
CA ARG A 220 21.12 21.69 -4.81
C ARG A 220 21.24 20.68 -5.95
N GLU A 221 22.37 20.66 -6.65
CA GLU A 221 22.63 19.72 -7.75
C GLU A 221 22.55 18.25 -7.28
N GLN A 222 23.07 17.95 -6.10
CA GLN A 222 23.02 16.60 -5.53
C GLN A 222 21.62 16.22 -5.04
N PHE A 223 20.83 17.17 -4.58
CA PHE A 223 19.43 16.95 -4.22
C PHE A 223 18.56 16.70 -5.44
N GLU A 224 18.68 17.53 -6.48
CA GLU A 224 17.97 17.36 -7.77
C GLU A 224 18.29 15.99 -8.40
N LEU A 225 19.57 15.58 -8.38
CA LEU A 225 19.97 14.24 -8.82
C LEU A 225 19.42 13.12 -7.93
N ALA A 226 19.31 13.35 -6.63
CA ALA A 226 18.73 12.37 -5.72
C ALA A 226 17.21 12.22 -5.95
N GLU A 227 16.49 13.30 -6.17
CA GLU A 227 15.05 13.29 -6.47
C GLU A 227 14.74 12.60 -7.79
N SER A 228 15.52 12.88 -8.84
CA SER A 228 15.28 12.28 -10.17
C SER A 228 15.45 10.76 -10.22
N VAL A 229 16.18 10.18 -9.26
CA VAL A 229 16.44 8.73 -9.21
C VAL A 229 15.87 8.03 -7.99
N ASP A 230 15.20 8.71 -7.05
CA ASP A 230 14.65 8.07 -5.84
C ASP A 230 13.18 7.69 -6.00
N ARG A 231 12.91 6.45 -6.40
CA ARG A 231 11.54 5.90 -6.57
C ARG A 231 10.88 5.44 -5.27
N VAL A 232 11.44 5.79 -4.12
CA VAL A 232 10.84 5.46 -2.81
C VAL A 232 10.44 6.73 -2.07
N SER A 233 11.30 7.74 -2.08
CA SER A 233 11.11 9.00 -1.35
C SER A 233 10.57 10.13 -2.23
N SER A 234 10.71 10.03 -3.55
CA SER A 234 10.37 11.05 -4.55
C SER A 234 9.61 10.42 -5.73
N VAL A 235 8.43 9.87 -5.43
CA VAL A 235 7.59 9.19 -6.43
C VAL A 235 6.65 10.21 -7.05
N ASP A 236 6.76 10.40 -8.38
CA ASP A 236 5.67 10.98 -9.16
C ASP A 236 4.51 9.97 -9.25
N GLN A 237 3.32 10.42 -8.87
CA GLN A 237 2.15 9.59 -8.64
C GLN A 237 0.99 9.88 -9.57
N SER A 238 1.06 10.91 -10.44
CA SER A 238 -0.07 11.28 -11.30
C SER A 238 -0.51 10.13 -12.20
N ASP A 239 0.43 9.48 -12.88
CA ASP A 239 0.12 8.42 -13.84
C ASP A 239 -0.36 7.16 -13.13
N THR A 240 0.23 6.88 -11.96
CA THR A 240 -0.23 5.79 -11.10
C THR A 240 -1.64 6.06 -10.61
N GLN A 241 -1.94 7.32 -10.28
CA GLN A 241 -3.26 7.79 -9.85
C GLN A 241 -4.33 7.54 -10.91
N SER A 242 -4.11 8.04 -12.13
CA SER A 242 -5.07 7.81 -13.21
C SER A 242 -5.23 6.33 -13.54
N ALA A 243 -4.16 5.53 -13.47
CA ALA A 243 -4.23 4.10 -13.75
C ALA A 243 -5.05 3.28 -12.75
N ALA A 244 -5.11 3.63 -11.45
CA ALA A 244 -6.04 2.95 -10.55
C ALA A 244 -7.44 3.52 -10.53
N GLU A 245 -7.66 4.80 -10.86
CA GLU A 245 -9.01 5.30 -11.13
C GLU A 245 -9.67 4.44 -12.24
N VAL A 246 -8.93 4.18 -13.33
CA VAL A 246 -9.38 3.25 -14.40
C VAL A 246 -9.60 1.83 -13.87
N PHE A 247 -8.76 1.35 -12.94
CA PHE A 247 -8.93 0.01 -12.36
C PHE A 247 -10.17 -0.09 -11.45
N GLU A 248 -10.50 0.97 -10.71
CA GLU A 248 -11.73 1.07 -9.92
C GLU A 248 -12.98 1.10 -10.80
N ASP A 249 -12.92 1.77 -11.95
CA ASP A 249 -14.00 1.73 -12.95
C ASP A 249 -14.19 0.33 -13.53
N ILE A 250 -13.11 -0.39 -13.85
CA ILE A 250 -13.17 -1.79 -14.29
C ILE A 250 -13.89 -2.67 -13.25
N LEU A 251 -13.57 -2.49 -11.96
CA LEU A 251 -14.23 -3.21 -10.87
C LEU A 251 -15.71 -2.87 -10.78
N SER A 252 -16.05 -1.59 -10.87
CA SER A 252 -17.42 -1.11 -10.84
C SER A 252 -18.24 -1.73 -11.98
N ASN A 253 -17.72 -1.67 -13.21
CA ASN A 253 -18.35 -2.24 -14.40
C ASN A 253 -18.54 -3.77 -14.26
N HIS A 254 -17.57 -4.48 -13.69
CA HIS A 254 -17.68 -5.92 -13.45
C HIS A 254 -18.84 -6.24 -12.51
N PHE A 255 -18.92 -5.58 -11.34
CA PHE A 255 -20.02 -5.84 -10.39
C PHE A 255 -21.38 -5.36 -10.91
N GLU A 256 -21.43 -4.25 -11.66
CA GLU A 256 -22.65 -3.80 -12.36
C GLU A 256 -23.13 -4.84 -13.37
N SER A 257 -22.23 -5.46 -14.13
CA SER A 257 -22.58 -6.52 -15.09
C SER A 257 -23.16 -7.78 -14.43
N LEU A 258 -22.85 -8.01 -13.15
CA LEU A 258 -23.41 -9.08 -12.32
C LEU A 258 -24.74 -8.67 -11.65
N GLY A 259 -25.21 -7.45 -11.90
CA GLY A 259 -26.42 -6.88 -11.31
C GLY A 259 -26.29 -6.55 -9.82
N VAL A 260 -25.06 -6.38 -9.31
CA VAL A 260 -24.81 -6.01 -7.92
C VAL A 260 -25.00 -4.51 -7.75
N ARG A 261 -25.76 -4.10 -6.74
CA ARG A 261 -25.91 -2.69 -6.37
C ARG A 261 -24.87 -2.29 -5.35
N PHE A 262 -24.26 -1.12 -5.52
CA PHE A 262 -23.26 -0.58 -4.62
C PHE A 262 -23.23 0.94 -4.65
N ARG A 263 -22.61 1.53 -3.63
CA ARG A 263 -22.18 2.93 -3.59
C ARG A 263 -20.68 2.98 -3.91
N ARG A 264 -20.26 3.93 -4.74
CA ARG A 264 -18.85 4.22 -5.06
C ARG A 264 -18.23 5.17 -4.04
N GLN A 265 -16.91 5.22 -4.01
CA GLN A 265 -16.15 6.12 -3.12
C GLN A 265 -16.61 7.58 -3.21
N GLU A 266 -16.80 8.11 -4.42
CA GLU A 266 -17.17 9.50 -4.65
C GLU A 266 -18.50 9.88 -3.99
N GLU A 267 -19.48 8.98 -4.07
CA GLU A 267 -20.80 9.17 -3.46
C GLU A 267 -20.72 9.16 -1.93
N LEU A 268 -19.89 8.28 -1.36
CA LEU A 268 -19.66 8.21 0.09
C LEU A 268 -18.90 9.45 0.60
N LEU A 269 -17.93 9.93 -0.19
CA LEU A 269 -17.17 11.14 0.13
C LEU A 269 -18.05 12.39 0.15
N ALA A 270 -18.95 12.53 -0.82
CA ALA A 270 -19.89 13.65 -0.88
C ALA A 270 -20.81 13.66 0.35
N GLU A 271 -21.46 12.52 0.63
CA GLU A 271 -22.37 12.36 1.76
C GLU A 271 -21.69 12.66 3.11
N GLN A 272 -20.50 12.09 3.35
CA GLN A 272 -19.78 12.27 4.61
C GLN A 272 -19.20 13.68 4.77
N LYS A 273 -18.82 14.35 3.68
CA LYS A 273 -18.40 15.76 3.78
C LYS A 273 -19.57 16.65 4.18
N ASP A 274 -20.75 16.38 3.65
CA ASP A 274 -21.93 17.17 3.94
C ASP A 274 -22.43 16.93 5.38
N SER A 275 -22.40 15.69 5.87
CA SER A 275 -22.88 15.35 7.22
C SER A 275 -21.82 15.54 8.33
N GLU A 276 -20.55 15.21 8.06
CA GLU A 276 -19.48 15.13 9.07
C GLU A 276 -18.36 16.15 8.85
N GLY A 277 -18.41 16.94 7.77
CA GLY A 277 -17.38 17.92 7.40
C GLY A 277 -16.07 17.29 6.92
N ARG A 278 -15.96 15.95 6.86
CA ARG A 278 -14.78 15.22 6.40
C ARG A 278 -15.13 13.79 5.99
N ALA A 279 -14.28 13.21 5.14
CA ALA A 279 -14.31 11.78 4.90
C ALA A 279 -13.93 11.00 6.18
N ILE A 280 -14.70 9.98 6.50
CA ILE A 280 -14.49 9.08 7.63
C ILE A 280 -14.07 7.70 7.13
N ILE A 281 -14.90 7.10 6.27
CA ILE A 281 -14.76 5.71 5.84
C ILE A 281 -15.34 5.53 4.45
N THR A 282 -14.48 5.31 3.46
CA THR A 282 -14.89 5.21 2.06
C THR A 282 -14.16 4.03 1.42
N PRO A 283 -14.71 2.81 1.43
CA PRO A 283 -14.26 1.76 0.52
C PRO A 283 -14.55 2.19 -0.93
N ASP A 284 -13.90 1.55 -1.89
CA ASP A 284 -14.09 1.89 -3.30
C ASP A 284 -15.48 1.46 -3.78
N LEU A 285 -15.94 0.30 -3.31
CA LEU A 285 -17.31 -0.18 -3.47
C LEU A 285 -17.90 -0.60 -2.11
N LEU A 286 -19.07 -0.05 -1.76
CA LEU A 286 -19.89 -0.51 -0.63
C LEU A 286 -21.14 -1.19 -1.17
N PHE A 287 -21.30 -2.50 -0.95
CA PHE A 287 -22.41 -3.26 -1.50
C PHE A 287 -23.72 -3.00 -0.77
N LEU A 288 -24.78 -2.79 -1.56
CA LEU A 288 -26.18 -2.66 -1.10
C LEU A 288 -26.96 -3.98 -1.17
N ASP A 289 -26.29 -5.05 -1.61
CA ASP A 289 -26.81 -6.42 -1.71
C ASP A 289 -26.00 -7.39 -0.82
N ASP A 290 -26.58 -8.56 -0.51
CA ASP A 290 -25.86 -9.62 0.19
C ASP A 290 -24.95 -10.39 -0.77
N VAL A 291 -23.78 -9.81 -1.07
CA VAL A 291 -22.80 -10.38 -1.99
C VAL A 291 -21.96 -11.45 -1.29
N ARG A 292 -21.88 -12.63 -1.92
CA ARG A 292 -21.04 -13.76 -1.48
C ARG A 292 -19.97 -14.05 -2.53
N ILE A 293 -18.72 -13.68 -2.27
CA ILE A 293 -17.61 -14.01 -3.18
C ILE A 293 -17.02 -15.35 -2.75
N ASN A 294 -17.10 -16.35 -3.62
CA ASN A 294 -16.71 -17.74 -3.32
C ASN A 294 -17.35 -18.27 -2.02
N GLY A 295 -18.60 -17.91 -1.77
CA GLY A 295 -19.34 -18.27 -0.56
C GLY A 295 -19.03 -17.43 0.69
N VAL A 296 -18.08 -16.49 0.62
CA VAL A 296 -17.73 -15.61 1.74
C VAL A 296 -18.52 -14.28 1.64
N PRO A 297 -19.23 -13.87 2.70
CA PRO A 297 -19.82 -12.52 2.80
C PRO A 297 -18.82 -11.43 2.42
N CYS A 298 -19.20 -10.54 1.52
CA CYS A 298 -18.45 -9.33 1.24
C CYS A 298 -19.40 -8.14 1.29
N ALA A 299 -19.19 -7.24 2.25
CA ALA A 299 -19.95 -6.00 2.37
C ALA A 299 -19.32 -4.84 1.58
N TRP A 300 -18.02 -4.94 1.29
CA TRP A 300 -17.26 -3.89 0.60
C TRP A 300 -16.09 -4.48 -0.20
N ILE A 301 -15.63 -3.73 -1.20
CA ILE A 301 -14.40 -3.98 -1.96
C ILE A 301 -13.53 -2.73 -1.92
N ASP A 302 -12.23 -2.94 -1.78
CA ASP A 302 -11.21 -1.91 -1.98
C ASP A 302 -10.12 -2.45 -2.93
N ALA A 303 -9.74 -1.63 -3.89
CA ALA A 303 -8.87 -1.90 -5.00
C ALA A 303 -7.43 -1.48 -4.65
N LYS A 304 -6.47 -2.31 -5.04
CA LYS A 304 -5.05 -2.01 -4.89
C LYS A 304 -4.34 -2.17 -6.23
N HIS A 305 -3.81 -1.08 -6.74
CA HIS A 305 -3.05 -1.04 -7.99
C HIS A 305 -1.60 -1.51 -7.85
N PHE A 306 -1.37 -2.53 -7.02
CA PHE A 306 -0.04 -3.10 -6.78
C PHE A 306 -0.16 -4.58 -6.42
N PHE A 307 0.97 -5.28 -6.39
CA PHE A 307 1.04 -6.68 -5.99
C PHE A 307 0.85 -6.85 -4.48
N GLY A 308 -0.10 -7.67 -4.06
CA GLY A 308 -0.40 -7.98 -2.66
C GLY A 308 0.68 -8.85 -2.02
N ALA A 309 1.80 -8.24 -1.65
CA ALA A 309 2.96 -8.96 -1.11
C ALA A 309 2.78 -9.37 0.38
N ASP A 310 3.26 -10.57 0.74
CA ASP A 310 3.39 -11.01 2.14
C ASP A 310 4.61 -10.36 2.82
N LEU A 311 4.52 -9.04 3.02
CA LEU A 311 5.52 -8.19 3.67
C LEU A 311 4.92 -7.52 4.91
N LYS A 312 5.73 -7.24 5.92
CA LYS A 312 5.23 -6.77 7.23
C LYS A 312 4.68 -5.35 7.17
N PHE A 313 5.37 -4.45 6.49
CA PHE A 313 5.03 -3.03 6.41
C PHE A 313 3.73 -2.80 5.62
N PRO A 314 3.61 -3.21 4.33
CA PRO A 314 2.38 -3.00 3.58
C PRO A 314 1.20 -3.76 4.19
N ARG A 315 1.38 -5.00 4.64
CA ARG A 315 0.31 -5.78 5.30
C ARG A 315 -0.23 -5.08 6.54
N LYS A 316 0.62 -4.49 7.39
CA LYS A 316 0.16 -3.73 8.56
C LYS A 316 -0.62 -2.47 8.17
N LYS A 317 -0.22 -1.79 7.09
CA LYS A 317 -0.91 -0.60 6.60
C LYS A 317 -2.29 -0.98 6.07
N THR A 318 -2.36 -2.00 5.22
CA THR A 318 -3.63 -2.53 4.69
C THR A 318 -4.51 -3.06 5.81
N GLN A 319 -3.98 -3.82 6.76
CA GLN A 319 -4.78 -4.32 7.89
C GLN A 319 -5.43 -3.19 8.69
N LYS A 320 -4.74 -2.07 8.95
CA LYS A 320 -5.36 -0.92 9.62
C LYS A 320 -6.52 -0.32 8.84
N GLN A 321 -6.48 -0.37 7.50
CA GLN A 321 -7.58 0.08 6.65
C GLN A 321 -8.74 -0.93 6.73
N VAL A 322 -8.44 -2.21 6.56
CA VAL A 322 -9.39 -3.32 6.70
C VAL A 322 -10.08 -3.29 8.06
N ASP A 323 -9.35 -3.07 9.16
CA ASP A 323 -9.91 -3.02 10.52
C ASP A 323 -10.98 -1.94 10.65
N ARG A 324 -10.84 -0.80 9.96
CA ARG A 324 -11.85 0.27 9.95
C ARG A 324 -13.10 -0.17 9.18
N TYR A 325 -12.92 -0.74 7.98
CA TYR A 325 -14.04 -1.25 7.18
C TYR A 325 -14.76 -2.40 7.88
N VAL A 326 -14.02 -3.28 8.55
CA VAL A 326 -14.59 -4.41 9.29
C VAL A 326 -15.37 -3.94 10.51
N ALA A 327 -14.88 -2.92 11.23
CA ALA A 327 -15.61 -2.38 12.38
C ALA A 327 -16.99 -1.82 11.98
N GLU A 328 -17.06 -1.16 10.82
CA GLU A 328 -18.28 -0.53 10.32
C GLU A 328 -19.20 -1.52 9.59
N TYR A 329 -18.67 -2.22 8.58
CA TYR A 329 -19.45 -2.98 7.61
C TYR A 329 -19.34 -4.50 7.77
N GLY A 330 -18.35 -4.99 8.52
CA GLY A 330 -17.99 -6.40 8.60
C GLY A 330 -17.06 -6.87 7.48
N GLN A 331 -17.07 -8.17 7.23
CA GLN A 331 -16.23 -8.86 6.26
C GLN A 331 -16.34 -8.23 4.85
N GLY A 332 -15.20 -8.03 4.18
CA GLY A 332 -15.13 -7.55 2.80
C GLY A 332 -14.05 -8.23 1.98
N GLY A 333 -13.55 -7.53 0.96
CA GLY A 333 -12.49 -8.02 0.07
C GLY A 333 -11.53 -6.93 -0.40
N ILE A 334 -10.29 -7.34 -0.68
CA ILE A 334 -9.29 -6.49 -1.35
C ILE A 334 -8.97 -7.10 -2.70
N VAL A 335 -9.10 -6.33 -3.78
CA VAL A 335 -8.71 -6.76 -5.13
C VAL A 335 -7.36 -6.15 -5.52
N TYR A 336 -6.36 -7.01 -5.72
CA TYR A 336 -5.04 -6.59 -6.17
C TYR A 336 -4.91 -6.69 -7.68
N ARG A 337 -4.63 -5.57 -8.37
CA ARG A 337 -4.44 -5.51 -9.83
C ARG A 337 -3.42 -6.54 -10.30
N HIS A 338 -2.21 -6.50 -9.73
CA HIS A 338 -1.15 -7.43 -10.09
C HIS A 338 -1.27 -8.77 -9.36
N GLY A 339 -2.40 -9.06 -8.72
CA GLY A 339 -2.58 -10.25 -7.89
C GLY A 339 -1.84 -10.18 -6.56
N PHE A 340 -1.82 -11.30 -5.83
CA PHE A 340 -1.34 -11.35 -4.46
C PHE A 340 -0.59 -12.63 -4.15
N CYS A 341 0.16 -12.62 -3.06
CA CYS A 341 0.83 -13.79 -2.54
C CYS A 341 -0.10 -14.66 -1.70
N ASP A 342 -0.07 -15.98 -1.91
CA ASP A 342 -0.85 -16.95 -1.15
C ASP A 342 -0.51 -17.00 0.34
N GLY A 343 0.55 -16.34 0.78
CA GLY A 343 0.94 -16.15 2.18
C GLY A 343 0.35 -14.90 2.82
N LEU A 344 -0.17 -13.95 2.02
CA LEU A 344 -0.78 -12.73 2.51
C LEU A 344 -2.08 -13.07 3.25
N ARG A 345 -2.21 -12.59 4.49
CA ARG A 345 -3.41 -12.76 5.31
C ARG A 345 -3.85 -11.43 5.87
N LEU A 346 -5.10 -11.06 5.59
CA LEU A 346 -5.80 -9.93 6.19
C LEU A 346 -7.02 -10.46 6.93
N LYS A 347 -7.17 -10.08 8.20
CA LYS A 347 -8.35 -10.47 8.99
C LYS A 347 -9.55 -9.63 8.54
N GLY A 348 -10.70 -10.27 8.33
CA GLY A 348 -11.92 -9.58 7.90
C GLY A 348 -11.96 -9.19 6.42
N ALA A 349 -10.98 -9.59 5.61
CA ALA A 349 -11.01 -9.37 4.17
C ALA A 349 -10.50 -10.59 3.39
N VAL A 350 -11.20 -10.98 2.33
CA VAL A 350 -10.68 -11.93 1.34
C VAL A 350 -9.68 -11.24 0.43
N GLN A 351 -8.69 -11.97 -0.07
CA GLN A 351 -7.75 -11.47 -1.08
C GLN A 351 -8.19 -11.96 -2.45
N LEU A 352 -8.37 -11.02 -3.37
CA LEU A 352 -8.79 -11.26 -4.74
C LEU A 352 -7.72 -10.68 -5.70
N ASP A 353 -7.74 -11.13 -6.94
CA ASP A 353 -6.89 -10.60 -8.00
C ASP A 353 -7.73 -10.21 -9.22
N ALA A 354 -7.10 -9.51 -10.16
CA ALA A 354 -7.77 -9.06 -11.38
C ALA A 354 -8.02 -10.16 -12.43
N ASN A 355 -7.80 -11.44 -12.11
CA ASN A 355 -7.90 -12.53 -13.08
C ASN A 355 -9.28 -12.66 -13.77
N PRO A 356 -10.44 -12.39 -13.13
CA PRO A 356 -11.73 -12.43 -13.82
C PRO A 356 -12.13 -11.10 -14.48
N LEU A 357 -11.28 -10.07 -14.41
CA LEU A 357 -11.60 -8.73 -14.90
C LEU A 357 -11.11 -8.52 -16.34
N ASP A 358 -11.86 -7.73 -17.11
CA ASP A 358 -11.40 -7.23 -18.40
C ASP A 358 -10.50 -6.01 -18.19
N LEU A 359 -9.21 -6.18 -18.48
CA LEU A 359 -8.18 -5.15 -18.30
C LEU A 359 -7.93 -4.31 -19.57
N SER A 360 -8.65 -4.58 -20.67
CA SER A 360 -8.50 -3.84 -21.94
C SER A 360 -8.58 -2.31 -21.77
N PRO A 361 -9.49 -1.74 -20.94
CA PRO A 361 -9.53 -0.29 -20.74
C PRO A 361 -8.24 0.29 -20.14
N LEU A 362 -7.51 -0.52 -19.37
CA LEU A 362 -6.25 -0.11 -18.76
C LEU A 362 -5.08 -0.23 -19.74
N ASP A 363 -5.12 -1.21 -20.65
CA ASP A 363 -4.15 -1.33 -21.74
C ASP A 363 -4.28 -0.13 -22.69
N ASP A 364 -5.51 0.23 -23.09
CA ASP A 364 -5.81 1.43 -23.89
C ASP A 364 -5.32 2.71 -23.22
N PHE A 365 -5.49 2.81 -21.89
CA PHE A 365 -5.01 3.95 -21.12
C PHE A 365 -3.48 4.10 -21.22
N HIS A 366 -2.74 2.99 -21.07
CA HIS A 366 -1.28 3.00 -21.18
C HIS A 366 -0.80 3.29 -22.61
N GLU A 367 -1.48 2.77 -23.64
CA GLU A 367 -1.13 3.07 -25.04
C GLU A 367 -1.30 4.55 -25.37
N LYS A 368 -2.41 5.16 -24.93
CA LYS A 368 -2.63 6.61 -25.10
C LYS A 368 -1.58 7.44 -24.37
N ALA A 369 -1.22 7.07 -23.15
CA ALA A 369 -0.18 7.76 -22.38
C ALA A 369 1.19 7.69 -23.08
N ARG A 370 1.55 6.54 -23.65
CA ARG A 370 2.79 6.35 -24.42
C ARG A 370 2.82 7.17 -25.71
N ASN A 371 1.70 7.28 -26.41
CA ASN A 371 1.61 8.03 -27.66
C ASN A 371 1.53 9.56 -27.45
N SER A 372 1.26 10.01 -26.21
CA SER A 372 1.14 11.42 -25.86
C SER A 372 2.41 11.99 -25.21
N SER A 373 3.40 11.15 -24.91
CA SER A 373 4.71 11.49 -24.35
C SER A 373 5.77 11.53 -25.44
#